data_AF-A0A1J3GWV3-F1
#
_entry.id   AF-A0A1J3GWV3-F1
#
_cell.length_a   1.000
_cell.length_b   1.000
_cell.length_c   1.000
_cell.angle_alpha   90.00
_cell.angle_beta   90.00
_cell.angle_gamma   90.00
#
_symmetry.space_group_name_H-M   'P 1'
#
loop_
_entity.id
_entity.type
_entity.pdbx_description
1 polymer ?
#
loop_
_entity_poly.entity_id
_entity_poly.type
_entity_poly.pdbx_seq_one_letter_code
_entity_poly.pdbx_strand_id
1 'polypeptide(L)'
;RASDKITQLTEDLWEMILARLPLKSMTSSKLVCKQWKSIVESPILRQIFLSHHQNSHSSWSLMTREHDSTLTEVMAHYGCEIWGIPRSLGSYISSFLNEKFETHKVRYVSYTEVGLMLIRMKAFSYYVANPISKQCIELPPMPRILKIHYFGASGLVTRIVDGFLLSYKVVLVRTRWIRSNVSRELLIYSSETGLW
;
A
#
# COMPACT_ATOMS: atom_id res chain seq x y z
N ARG A 1 -6.11 24.82 35.74
CA ARG A 1 -5.12 25.91 35.49
C ARG A 1 -3.82 25.46 34.83
N ALA A 2 -3.45 24.16 34.85
CA ALA A 2 -2.37 23.63 34.00
C ALA A 2 -2.87 23.12 32.63
N SER A 3 -4.17 22.83 32.48
CA SER A 3 -4.79 22.37 31.23
C SER A 3 -4.84 23.43 30.13
N ASP A 4 -4.92 24.70 30.49
CA ASP A 4 -5.27 25.78 29.54
C ASP A 4 -4.03 26.46 28.92
N LYS A 5 -2.82 26.08 29.34
CA LYS A 5 -1.56 26.62 28.78
C LYS A 5 -1.04 25.85 27.59
N ILE A 6 -1.39 24.57 27.46
CA ILE A 6 -0.95 23.72 26.35
C ILE A 6 -1.62 24.19 25.04
N THR A 7 -2.84 24.73 25.10
CA THR A 7 -3.60 25.21 23.94
C THR A 7 -3.11 26.53 23.33
N GLN A 8 -2.10 27.19 23.89
CA GLN A 8 -1.56 28.47 23.36
C GLN A 8 -0.38 28.32 22.40
N LEU A 9 0.08 27.09 22.13
CA LEU A 9 1.09 26.87 21.12
C LEU A 9 0.49 27.13 19.72
N THR A 10 1.19 27.88 18.87
CA THR A 10 0.77 28.10 17.47
C THR A 10 0.73 26.77 16.71
N GLU A 11 -0.07 26.69 15.63
CA GLU A 11 -0.17 25.48 14.82
C GLU A 11 1.19 25.04 14.27
N ASP A 12 2.03 25.98 13.83
CA ASP A 12 3.39 25.72 13.36
C ASP A 12 4.26 25.01 14.41
N LEU A 13 4.15 25.41 15.68
CA LEU A 13 4.92 24.80 16.77
C LEU A 13 4.40 23.39 17.08
N TRP A 14 3.08 23.18 17.01
CA TRP A 14 2.51 21.85 17.11
C TRP A 14 2.96 20.94 15.98
N GLU A 15 3.04 21.47 14.76
CA GLU A 15 3.57 20.74 13.62
C GLU A 15 5.01 20.30 13.86
N MET A 16 5.87 21.22 14.31
CA MET A 16 7.26 20.90 14.64
C MET A 16 7.39 19.84 15.75
N ILE A 17 6.54 19.89 16.77
CA ILE A 17 6.56 18.90 17.87
C ILE A 17 6.08 17.54 17.37
N LEU A 18 4.93 17.49 16.70
CA LEU A 18 4.33 16.24 16.23
C LEU A 18 5.19 15.55 15.17
N ALA A 19 5.84 16.33 14.30
CA ALA A 19 6.73 15.80 13.25
C ALA A 19 7.97 15.09 13.82
N ARG A 20 8.34 15.32 15.09
CA ARG A 20 9.46 14.64 15.76
C ARG A 20 9.07 13.32 16.40
N LEU A 21 7.78 13.05 16.56
CA LEU A 21 7.30 11.83 17.20
C LEU A 21 7.37 10.64 16.24
N PRO A 22 7.55 9.41 16.76
CA PRO A 22 7.32 8.19 16.00
C PRO A 22 5.98 8.21 15.24
N LEU A 23 5.95 7.68 14.02
CA LEU A 23 4.78 7.64 13.14
C LEU A 23 3.55 7.05 13.85
N LYS A 24 3.75 6.01 14.67
CA LYS A 24 2.70 5.39 15.48
C LYS A 24 2.11 6.34 16.52
N SER A 25 2.97 7.10 17.22
CA SER A 25 2.56 8.09 18.20
C SER A 25 1.82 9.23 17.51
N MET A 26 2.38 9.75 16.42
CA MET A 26 1.77 10.80 15.60
C MET A 26 0.40 10.37 15.04
N THR A 27 0.26 9.12 14.60
CA THR A 27 -1.04 8.60 14.12
C THR A 27 -2.06 8.51 15.27
N SER A 28 -1.62 8.08 16.45
CA SER A 28 -2.47 8.02 17.65
C SER A 28 -2.90 9.41 18.13
N SER A 29 -2.07 10.45 17.91
CA SER A 29 -2.36 11.84 18.23
C SER A 29 -3.65 12.37 17.57
N LYS A 30 -4.08 11.78 16.45
CA LYS A 30 -5.36 12.08 15.80
C LYS A 30 -6.57 11.84 16.70
N LEU A 31 -6.43 10.99 17.72
CA LEU A 31 -7.52 10.62 18.64
C LEU A 31 -7.65 11.59 19.82
N VAL A 32 -6.71 12.52 20.01
CA VAL A 32 -6.69 13.44 21.15
C VAL A 32 -7.78 14.51 21.04
N CYS A 33 -7.81 15.25 19.92
CA CYS A 33 -8.84 16.26 19.65
C CYS A 33 -8.94 16.58 18.15
N LYS A 34 -9.98 17.34 17.74
CA LYS A 34 -10.20 17.73 16.34
C LYS A 34 -9.04 18.55 15.75
N GLN A 35 -8.45 19.43 16.55
CA GLN A 35 -7.32 20.26 16.12
C GLN A 35 -6.09 19.40 15.82
N TRP A 36 -5.72 18.49 16.72
CA TRP A 36 -4.59 17.57 16.52
C TRP A 36 -4.82 16.66 15.32
N LYS A 37 -6.05 16.18 15.12
CA LYS A 37 -6.40 15.44 13.90
C LYS A 37 -6.14 16.27 12.64
N SER A 38 -6.60 17.52 12.61
CA SER A 38 -6.41 18.44 11.49
C SER A 38 -4.93 18.66 11.18
N ILE A 39 -4.12 18.88 12.21
CA ILE A 39 -2.67 19.08 12.08
C ILE A 39 -1.99 17.81 11.55
N VAL A 40 -2.32 16.63 12.10
CA VAL A 40 -1.72 15.36 11.65
C VAL A 40 -2.10 14.99 10.22
N GLU A 41 -3.26 15.44 9.75
CA GLU A 41 -3.73 15.23 8.37
C GLU A 41 -3.26 16.31 7.40
N SER A 42 -2.55 17.35 7.90
CA SER A 42 -1.98 18.43 7.10
C SER A 42 -0.86 17.93 6.17
N PRO A 43 -0.84 18.35 4.89
CA PRO A 43 0.29 18.14 4.00
C PRO A 43 1.59 18.77 4.52
N ILE A 44 1.49 19.89 5.27
CA ILE A 44 2.64 20.64 5.78
C ILE A 44 3.38 19.81 6.82
N LEU A 45 2.67 19.29 7.83
CA LEU A 45 3.25 18.39 8.82
C LEU A 45 3.97 17.21 8.15
N ARG A 46 3.36 16.62 7.12
CA ARG A 46 3.97 15.52 6.38
C ARG A 46 5.31 15.91 5.76
N GLN A 47 5.39 17.08 5.12
CA GLN A 47 6.65 17.58 4.56
C GLN A 47 7.70 17.79 5.66
N ILE A 48 7.31 18.38 6.79
CA ILE A 48 8.19 18.57 7.94
C ILE A 48 8.69 17.22 8.47
N PHE A 49 7.79 16.25 8.67
CA PHE A 49 8.13 14.89 9.12
C PHE A 49 9.12 14.22 8.17
N LEU A 50 8.85 14.25 6.85
CA LEU A 50 9.75 13.64 5.85
C LEU A 50 11.11 14.33 5.82
N SER A 51 11.16 15.66 5.91
CA SER A 51 12.41 16.42 5.94
C SER A 51 13.23 16.12 7.20
N HIS A 52 12.57 16.04 8.36
CA HIS A 52 13.21 15.78 9.65
C HIS A 52 13.79 14.37 9.73
N HIS A 53 13.13 13.40 9.10
CA HIS A 53 13.50 11.98 9.15
C HIS A 53 14.11 11.47 7.84
N GLN A 54 14.61 12.37 6.98
CA GLN A 54 15.22 12.00 5.69
C GLN A 54 16.44 11.08 5.85
N ASN A 55 17.13 11.16 6.99
CA ASN A 55 18.29 10.34 7.32
C ASN A 55 17.91 9.06 8.10
N SER A 56 16.64 8.90 8.46
CA SER A 56 16.18 7.69 9.16
C SER A 56 16.00 6.56 8.16
N HIS A 57 16.53 5.38 8.47
CA HIS A 57 16.39 4.21 7.62
C HIS A 57 14.92 3.79 7.50
N SER A 58 14.36 3.86 6.29
CA SER A 58 13.04 3.30 6.00
C SER A 58 13.06 1.78 6.17
N SER A 59 11.93 1.21 6.57
CA SER A 59 11.77 -0.24 6.56
C SER A 59 11.61 -0.74 5.14
N TRP A 60 12.27 -1.86 4.81
CA TRP A 60 12.18 -2.50 3.51
C TRP A 60 12.27 -4.02 3.65
N SER A 61 11.71 -4.73 2.68
CA SER A 61 11.80 -6.19 2.60
C SER A 61 12.11 -6.61 1.18
N LEU A 62 13.07 -7.52 1.04
CA LEU A 62 13.37 -8.23 -0.19
C LEU A 62 12.53 -9.50 -0.22
N MET A 63 11.59 -9.55 -1.15
CA MET A 63 10.72 -10.70 -1.38
C MET A 63 11.16 -11.46 -2.62
N THR A 64 11.14 -12.78 -2.55
CA THR A 64 11.30 -13.65 -3.70
C THR A 64 10.04 -14.47 -3.91
N ARG A 65 9.82 -14.85 -5.17
CA ARG A 65 8.73 -15.75 -5.53
C ARG A 65 9.30 -17.13 -5.75
N GLU A 66 8.79 -18.10 -5.00
CA GLU A 66 9.18 -19.50 -5.16
C GLU A 66 8.35 -20.20 -6.25
N HIS A 67 8.77 -21.42 -6.61
CA HIS A 67 8.20 -22.19 -7.71
C HIS A 67 6.71 -22.52 -7.51
N ASP A 68 6.27 -22.66 -6.26
CA ASP A 68 4.88 -22.90 -5.88
C ASP A 68 4.03 -21.62 -5.80
N SER A 69 4.59 -20.47 -6.22
CA SER A 69 4.00 -19.14 -6.13
C SER A 69 3.78 -18.59 -4.72
N THR A 70 4.41 -19.17 -3.71
CA THR A 70 4.56 -18.54 -2.39
C THR A 70 5.51 -17.34 -2.46
N LEU A 71 5.27 -16.37 -1.57
CA LEU A 71 6.11 -15.19 -1.40
C LEU A 71 6.96 -15.42 -0.15
N THR A 72 8.28 -15.48 -0.34
CA THR A 72 9.23 -15.68 0.75
C THR A 72 9.99 -14.39 0.98
N GLU A 73 10.01 -13.94 2.23
CA GLU A 73 10.84 -12.81 2.64
C GLU A 73 12.26 -13.32 2.88
N VAL A 74 13.19 -12.90 2.02
CA VAL A 74 14.60 -13.33 2.08
C VAL A 74 15.39 -12.45 3.02
N MET A 75 15.08 -11.16 3.04
CA MET A 75 15.75 -10.19 3.89
C MET A 75 14.78 -9.07 4.24
N ALA A 76 14.86 -8.57 5.46
CA ALA A 76 14.07 -7.42 5.88
C ALA A 76 14.87 -6.53 6.81
N HIS A 77 14.68 -5.23 6.63
CA HIS A 77 15.08 -4.19 7.57
C HIS A 77 13.82 -3.55 8.13
N TYR A 78 13.59 -3.68 9.43
CA TYR A 78 12.38 -3.18 10.10
C TYR A 78 12.69 -2.85 11.56
N GLY A 79 11.69 -2.35 12.31
CA GLY A 79 11.88 -1.98 13.71
C GLY A 79 12.45 -0.59 13.92
N CYS A 80 12.50 0.25 12.87
CA CYS A 80 12.81 1.66 13.05
C CYS A 80 11.73 2.33 13.92
N GLU A 81 12.14 2.89 15.06
CA GLU A 81 11.24 3.55 16.00
C GLU A 81 10.46 4.69 15.34
N ILE A 82 11.12 5.46 14.47
CA ILE A 82 10.52 6.59 13.75
C ILE A 82 9.39 6.13 12.83
N TRP A 83 9.60 5.10 12.01
CA TRP A 83 8.60 4.64 11.05
C TRP A 83 7.57 3.68 11.65
N GLY A 84 7.85 3.11 12.83
CA GLY A 84 6.85 2.43 13.65
C GLY A 84 6.33 1.11 13.08
N ILE A 85 7.14 0.41 12.27
CA ILE A 85 6.82 -0.91 11.72
C ILE A 85 7.51 -1.99 12.59
N PRO A 86 6.82 -2.61 13.57
CA PRO A 86 7.42 -3.48 14.59
C PRO A 86 7.79 -4.89 14.08
N ARG A 87 7.24 -5.30 12.94
CA ARG A 87 7.48 -6.60 12.31
C ARG A 87 7.72 -6.41 10.82
N SER A 88 8.40 -7.35 10.20
CA SER A 88 8.73 -7.27 8.78
C SER A 88 7.49 -7.14 7.87
N LEU A 89 7.67 -6.59 6.66
CA LEU A 89 6.58 -6.48 5.69
C LEU A 89 6.04 -7.87 5.31
N GLY A 90 6.92 -8.88 5.22
CA GLY A 90 6.56 -10.25 4.95
C GLY A 90 5.66 -10.82 6.03
N SER A 91 5.93 -10.52 7.29
CA SER A 91 5.06 -10.91 8.41
C SER A 91 3.64 -10.31 8.27
N TYR A 92 3.53 -9.03 7.91
CA TYR A 92 2.23 -8.40 7.66
C TYR A 92 1.49 -9.05 6.48
N ILE A 93 2.18 -9.27 5.36
CA ILE A 93 1.59 -9.89 4.17
C ILE A 93 1.12 -11.31 4.48
N SER A 94 1.98 -12.16 5.05
CA SER A 94 1.64 -13.54 5.37
C SER A 94 0.49 -13.63 6.39
N SER A 95 0.53 -12.82 7.45
CA SER A 95 -0.57 -12.75 8.42
C SER A 95 -1.89 -12.35 7.77
N PHE A 96 -1.87 -11.32 6.92
CA PHE A 96 -3.07 -10.84 6.24
C PHE A 96 -3.62 -11.89 5.25
N LEU A 97 -2.73 -12.54 4.48
CA LEU A 97 -3.13 -13.56 3.52
C LEU A 97 -3.74 -14.77 4.22
N ASN A 98 -3.14 -15.23 5.31
CA ASN A 98 -3.65 -16.36 6.10
C ASN A 98 -5.00 -16.04 6.76
N GLU A 99 -5.21 -14.80 7.19
CA GLU A 99 -6.47 -14.35 7.81
C GLU A 99 -7.59 -14.20 6.78
N LYS A 100 -7.28 -13.66 5.59
CA LYS A 100 -8.31 -13.30 4.60
C LYS A 100 -8.56 -14.36 3.53
N PHE A 101 -7.59 -15.23 3.26
CA PHE A 101 -7.65 -16.18 2.16
C PHE A 101 -7.17 -17.57 2.57
N GLU A 102 -7.71 -18.60 1.92
CA GLU A 102 -7.11 -19.93 1.94
C GLU A 102 -5.79 -19.90 1.13
N THR A 103 -4.67 -20.00 1.83
CA THR A 103 -3.30 -19.78 1.33
C THR A 103 -2.96 -20.49 0.01
N HIS A 104 -3.46 -21.72 -0.19
CA HIS A 104 -3.23 -22.54 -1.38
C HIS A 104 -3.85 -22.00 -2.68
N LYS A 105 -4.59 -20.89 -2.65
CA LYS A 105 -5.30 -20.31 -3.81
C LYS A 105 -4.78 -18.94 -4.23
N VAL A 106 -3.84 -18.36 -3.49
CA VAL A 106 -3.36 -16.99 -3.67
C VAL A 106 -2.11 -16.95 -4.54
N ARG A 107 -2.08 -16.03 -5.50
CA ARG A 107 -0.86 -15.60 -6.21
C ARG A 107 -0.64 -14.12 -5.98
N TYR A 108 0.49 -13.77 -5.38
CA TYR A 108 0.94 -12.39 -5.29
C TYR A 108 1.41 -11.88 -6.66
N VAL A 109 1.11 -10.62 -6.95
CA VAL A 109 1.42 -10.01 -8.24
C VAL A 109 2.39 -8.85 -8.11
N SER A 110 2.07 -7.85 -7.29
CA SER A 110 2.85 -6.62 -7.17
C SER A 110 2.53 -5.87 -5.87
N TYR A 111 3.45 -5.00 -5.45
CA TYR A 111 3.35 -4.13 -4.29
C TYR A 111 3.85 -2.74 -4.68
N THR A 112 3.26 -1.72 -4.10
CA THR A 112 3.52 -0.31 -4.42
C THR A 112 4.11 0.41 -3.22
N GLU A 113 4.76 1.53 -3.45
CA GLU A 113 5.37 2.37 -2.42
C GLU A 113 4.36 2.90 -1.37
N VAL A 114 3.06 2.97 -1.71
CA VAL A 114 1.98 3.39 -0.80
C VAL A 114 1.37 2.25 0.01
N GLY A 115 1.97 1.06 -0.06
CA GLY A 115 1.54 -0.09 0.72
C GLY A 115 0.38 -0.90 0.11
N LEU A 116 -0.03 -0.57 -1.13
CA LEU A 116 -1.02 -1.37 -1.84
C LEU A 116 -0.37 -2.56 -2.55
N MET A 117 -1.06 -3.69 -2.49
CA MET A 117 -0.70 -4.92 -3.18
C MET A 117 -1.82 -5.41 -4.08
N LEU A 118 -1.43 -6.04 -5.20
CA LEU A 118 -2.32 -6.75 -6.10
C LEU A 118 -2.22 -8.26 -5.84
N ILE A 119 -3.38 -8.87 -5.60
CA ILE A 119 -3.54 -10.29 -5.35
C ILE A 119 -4.37 -10.89 -6.48
N ARG A 120 -3.96 -12.06 -6.96
CA ARG A 120 -4.71 -12.87 -7.93
C ARG A 120 -5.11 -14.19 -7.31
N MET A 121 -6.38 -14.54 -7.38
CA MET A 121 -6.90 -15.85 -6.98
C MET A 121 -7.05 -16.79 -8.20
N LYS A 122 -7.09 -18.11 -7.96
CA LYS A 122 -7.21 -19.14 -9.01
C LYS A 122 -8.37 -18.91 -10.00
N ALA A 123 -9.47 -18.29 -9.58
CA ALA A 123 -10.66 -18.05 -10.40
C ALA A 123 -10.61 -16.77 -11.28
N PHE A 124 -9.42 -16.20 -11.50
CA PHE A 124 -9.23 -14.88 -12.16
C PHE A 124 -9.88 -13.71 -11.41
N SER A 125 -10.18 -13.88 -10.12
CA SER A 125 -10.52 -12.77 -9.23
C SER A 125 -9.26 -12.03 -8.83
N TYR A 126 -9.32 -10.70 -8.88
CA TYR A 126 -8.24 -9.82 -8.47
C TYR A 126 -8.67 -9.01 -7.26
N TYR A 127 -7.74 -8.78 -6.35
CA TYR A 127 -7.97 -7.96 -5.17
C TYR A 127 -6.87 -6.92 -5.06
N VAL A 128 -7.24 -5.72 -4.66
CA VAL A 128 -6.29 -4.69 -4.22
C VAL A 128 -6.40 -4.58 -2.71
N ALA A 129 -5.27 -4.66 -2.02
CA ALA A 129 -5.23 -4.78 -0.58
C ALA A 129 -4.09 -3.95 0.03
N ASN A 130 -4.26 -3.56 1.29
CA ASN A 130 -3.21 -3.04 2.13
C ASN A 130 -3.06 -3.99 3.34
N PRO A 131 -1.98 -4.78 3.43
CA PRO A 131 -1.79 -5.75 4.52
C PRO A 131 -1.62 -5.11 5.90
N ILE A 132 -1.17 -3.84 5.96
CA ILE A 132 -0.95 -3.12 7.21
C ILE A 132 -2.28 -2.58 7.74
N SER A 133 -3.07 -1.92 6.89
CA SER A 133 -4.39 -1.40 7.28
C SER A 133 -5.50 -2.46 7.26
N LYS A 134 -5.19 -3.67 6.78
CA LYS A 134 -6.12 -4.79 6.54
C LYS A 134 -7.27 -4.49 5.55
N GLN A 135 -7.23 -3.35 4.86
CA GLN A 135 -8.20 -3.04 3.82
C GLN A 135 -7.98 -3.93 2.62
N CYS A 136 -9.05 -4.46 2.04
CA CYS A 136 -8.94 -5.21 0.80
C CYS A 136 -10.26 -5.30 0.05
N ILE A 137 -10.18 -4.98 -1.24
CA ILE A 137 -11.30 -4.77 -2.14
C ILE A 137 -11.17 -5.81 -3.27
N GLU A 138 -12.26 -6.51 -3.55
CA GLU A 138 -12.36 -7.34 -4.75
C GLU A 138 -12.64 -6.44 -5.96
N LEU A 139 -11.87 -6.62 -7.03
CA LEU A 139 -12.11 -5.92 -8.28
C LEU A 139 -13.33 -6.53 -8.99
N PRO A 140 -14.04 -5.75 -9.82
CA PRO A 140 -15.13 -6.27 -10.63
C PRO A 140 -14.68 -7.52 -11.42
N PRO A 141 -15.60 -8.45 -11.72
CA PRO A 141 -15.25 -9.59 -12.55
C PRO A 141 -14.82 -9.12 -13.93
N MET A 142 -13.74 -9.70 -14.43
CA MET A 142 -13.28 -9.46 -15.79
C MET A 142 -14.38 -9.80 -16.81
N PRO A 143 -14.52 -9.04 -17.92
CA PRO A 143 -15.47 -9.36 -18.98
C PRO A 143 -15.37 -10.83 -19.40
N ARG A 144 -16.52 -11.52 -19.50
CA ARG A 144 -16.56 -12.99 -19.72
C ARG A 144 -15.76 -13.42 -20.96
N ILE A 145 -15.76 -12.60 -22.01
CA ILE A 145 -15.05 -12.87 -23.26
C ILE A 145 -13.52 -12.95 -23.06
N LEU A 146 -12.99 -12.29 -22.03
CA LEU A 146 -11.57 -12.25 -21.69
C LEU A 146 -11.16 -13.33 -20.67
N LYS A 147 -12.09 -14.04 -20.03
CA LYS A 147 -11.77 -15.09 -19.04
C LYS A 147 -11.08 -16.32 -19.66
N ILE A 148 -11.29 -16.55 -20.95
CA ILE A 148 -10.66 -17.64 -21.71
C ILE A 148 -9.18 -17.29 -22.01
N HIS A 149 -8.74 -16.07 -21.68
CA HIS A 149 -7.45 -15.55 -22.05
C HIS A 149 -6.50 -15.50 -20.86
N TYR A 150 -5.34 -16.13 -21.01
CA TYR A 150 -4.28 -16.08 -20.01
C TYR A 150 -3.54 -14.74 -20.10
N PHE A 151 -3.70 -13.89 -19.08
CA PHE A 151 -2.84 -12.74 -18.85
C PHE A 151 -1.60 -13.20 -18.07
N GLY A 152 -0.45 -13.12 -18.74
CA GLY A 152 0.83 -13.62 -18.25
C GLY A 152 1.58 -12.63 -17.38
N ALA A 153 1.28 -11.34 -17.51
CA ALA A 153 1.79 -10.30 -16.63
C ALA A 153 0.64 -9.43 -16.12
N SER A 154 0.79 -8.93 -14.92
CA SER A 154 -0.16 -8.05 -14.27
C SER A 154 0.58 -7.10 -13.35
N GLY A 155 0.09 -5.87 -13.22
CA GLY A 155 0.73 -4.85 -12.42
C GLY A 155 -0.28 -3.89 -11.81
N LEU A 156 0.18 -3.17 -10.79
CA LEU A 156 -0.57 -2.14 -10.08
C LEU A 156 0.20 -0.82 -10.20
N VAL A 157 -0.48 0.23 -10.65
CA VAL A 157 0.07 1.57 -10.77
C VAL A 157 -0.73 2.51 -9.91
N THR A 158 -0.07 3.34 -9.11
CA THR A 158 -0.69 4.30 -8.20
C THR A 158 -0.42 5.72 -8.66
N ARG A 159 -1.45 6.58 -8.57
CA ARG A 159 -1.34 8.02 -8.77
C ARG A 159 -1.34 8.71 -7.42
N ILE A 160 -0.25 9.42 -7.13
CA ILE A 160 0.00 10.08 -5.86
C ILE A 160 0.15 11.58 -6.11
N VAL A 161 -0.51 12.41 -5.30
CA VAL A 161 -0.37 13.87 -5.32
C VAL A 161 -0.21 14.35 -3.88
N ASP A 162 0.82 15.14 -3.61
CA ASP A 162 1.21 15.57 -2.26
C ASP A 162 1.34 14.41 -1.26
N GLY A 163 1.75 13.26 -1.81
CA GLY A 163 1.90 12.01 -1.07
C GLY A 163 0.59 11.28 -0.76
N PHE A 164 -0.57 11.82 -1.11
CA PHE A 164 -1.86 11.15 -0.96
C PHE A 164 -2.17 10.30 -2.18
N LEU A 165 -2.62 9.06 -1.93
CA LEU A 165 -3.11 8.20 -2.99
C LEU A 165 -4.44 8.75 -3.52
N LEU A 166 -4.47 9.20 -4.78
CA LEU A 166 -5.69 9.66 -5.43
C LEU A 166 -6.41 8.51 -6.14
N SER A 167 -5.66 7.71 -6.88
CA SER A 167 -6.22 6.63 -7.68
C SER A 167 -5.19 5.54 -7.97
N TYR A 168 -5.66 4.38 -8.40
CA TYR A 168 -4.81 3.31 -8.87
C TYR A 168 -5.42 2.65 -10.12
N LYS A 169 -4.55 2.04 -10.92
CA LYS A 169 -4.93 1.23 -12.07
C LYS A 169 -4.33 -0.15 -11.96
N VAL A 170 -5.10 -1.16 -12.34
CA VAL A 170 -4.61 -2.54 -12.48
C VAL A 170 -4.51 -2.85 -13.94
N VAL A 171 -3.30 -3.15 -14.40
CA VAL A 171 -3.00 -3.43 -15.79
C VAL A 171 -2.74 -4.92 -15.94
N LEU A 172 -3.53 -5.59 -16.76
CA LEU A 172 -3.30 -6.97 -17.15
C LEU A 172 -2.75 -6.97 -18.58
N VAL A 173 -1.60 -7.62 -18.76
CA VAL A 173 -0.92 -7.70 -20.05
C VAL A 173 -0.98 -9.13 -20.56
N ARG A 174 -1.47 -9.25 -21.78
CA ARG A 174 -1.41 -10.48 -22.53
C ARG A 174 -0.49 -10.30 -23.71
N THR A 175 0.41 -11.26 -23.89
CA THR A 175 1.25 -11.36 -25.08
C THR A 175 0.76 -12.51 -25.93
N ARG A 176 0.41 -12.23 -27.17
CA ARG A 176 -0.02 -13.20 -28.19
C ARG A 176 1.06 -13.28 -29.27
N TRP A 177 1.60 -14.48 -29.46
CA TRP A 177 2.51 -14.79 -30.55
C TRP A 177 1.68 -15.27 -31.74
N ILE A 178 1.63 -14.47 -32.81
CA ILE A 178 0.90 -14.79 -34.03
C ILE A 178 1.92 -14.85 -35.16
N ARG A 179 2.33 -16.07 -35.53
CA ARG A 179 3.45 -16.32 -36.47
C ARG A 179 4.73 -15.62 -35.98
N SER A 180 5.30 -14.70 -36.77
CA SER A 180 6.47 -13.89 -36.46
C SER A 180 6.16 -12.56 -35.75
N ASN A 181 4.88 -12.22 -35.53
CA ASN A 181 4.48 -10.97 -34.90
C ASN A 181 4.07 -11.17 -33.44
N VAL A 182 4.45 -10.20 -32.60
CA VAL A 182 4.06 -10.12 -31.20
C VAL A 182 2.96 -9.08 -31.06
N SER A 183 1.76 -9.51 -30.65
CA SER A 183 0.68 -8.60 -30.27
C SER A 183 0.57 -8.55 -28.75
N ARG A 184 0.31 -7.36 -28.20
CA ARG A 184 0.09 -7.15 -26.77
C ARG A 184 -1.29 -6.55 -26.57
N GLU A 185 -2.09 -7.19 -25.73
CA GLU A 185 -3.40 -6.72 -25.31
C GLU A 185 -3.32 -6.26 -23.86
N LEU A 186 -3.92 -5.10 -23.59
CA LEU A 186 -3.99 -4.50 -22.27
C LEU A 186 -5.44 -4.47 -21.82
N LEU A 187 -5.68 -4.90 -20.59
CA LEU A 187 -6.94 -4.65 -19.88
C LEU A 187 -6.62 -3.81 -18.65
N ILE A 188 -7.36 -2.72 -18.44
CA ILE A 188 -6.97 -1.70 -17.46
C ILE A 188 -8.16 -1.35 -16.58
N TYR A 189 -8.16 -1.89 -15.36
CA TYR A 189 -9.07 -1.40 -14.34
C TYR A 189 -8.64 -0.02 -13.84
N SER A 190 -9.60 0.88 -13.64
CA SER A 190 -9.39 2.19 -13.01
C SER A 190 -10.22 2.35 -11.74
N SER A 191 -9.57 2.67 -10.62
CA SER A 191 -10.26 2.93 -9.35
C SER A 191 -11.15 4.17 -9.38
N GLU A 192 -10.92 5.10 -10.30
CA GLU A 192 -11.72 6.34 -10.44
C GLU A 192 -13.09 6.04 -11.05
N THR A 193 -13.16 5.06 -11.95
CA THR A 193 -14.39 4.69 -12.65
C THR A 193 -15.03 3.42 -12.08
N GLY A 194 -14.24 2.58 -11.40
CA GLY A 194 -14.67 1.27 -10.94
C GLY A 194 -14.84 0.25 -12.08
N LEU A 195 -14.27 0.49 -13.27
CA LEU A 195 -14.45 -0.33 -14.47
C LEU A 195 -13.11 -0.83 -15.04
N TRP A 196 -13.17 -1.93 -15.81
CA TRP A 196 -12.07 -2.54 -16.59
C TRP A 196 -11.84 -1.91 -17.95
#